data_AF-A0A3B9ZMD1-F1
#
_entry.id   AF-A0A3B9ZMD1-F1
#
_cell.length_a   1.000
_cell.length_b   1.000
_cell.length_c   1.000
_cell.angle_alpha   90.00
_cell.angle_beta   90.00
_cell.angle_gamma   90.00
#
_symmetry.space_group_name_H-M   'P 1'
#
loop_
_entity.id
_entity.type
_entity.pdbx_description
1 polymer ?
#
loop_
_entity_poly.entity_id
_entity_poly.type
_entity_poly.pdbx_seq_one_letter_code
_entity_poly.pdbx_strand_id
1 'polypeptide(L)'
;MRQFIEINFEEALEIFNDAESNGSRWRVGDFTTAQWLQKNMIHLDDIVSYSRHMPDVKIVIIGEGPSEVFYIYSPKLKTCFKFEHSMAEI
;
A
#
# COMPACT_ATOMS: atom_id res chain seq x y z
N MET A 1 -7.11 -13.14 -1.44
CA MET A 1 -7.28 -11.71 -1.09
C MET A 1 -7.80 -11.56 0.35
N ARG A 2 -7.00 -11.91 1.38
CA ARG A 2 -7.43 -11.82 2.80
C ARG A 2 -6.75 -10.69 3.59
N GLN A 3 -5.91 -9.90 2.94
CA GLN A 3 -5.00 -8.98 3.62
C GLN A 3 -5.11 -7.54 3.11
N PHE A 4 -6.15 -7.21 2.35
CA PHE A 4 -6.36 -5.85 1.86
C PHE A 4 -7.78 -5.41 2.19
N ILE A 5 -7.89 -4.27 2.86
CA ILE A 5 -9.16 -3.63 3.19
C ILE A 5 -9.34 -2.39 2.33
N GLU A 6 -10.54 -2.18 1.82
CA GLU A 6 -10.87 -0.93 1.13
C GLU A 6 -10.99 0.20 2.15
N ILE A 7 -10.39 1.35 1.84
CA ILE A 7 -10.46 2.56 2.65
C ILE A 7 -10.95 3.73 1.81
N ASN A 8 -11.39 4.80 2.47
CA ASN A 8 -11.83 6.01 1.76
C ASN A 8 -10.68 6.58 0.92
N PHE A 9 -10.96 6.80 -0.37
CA PHE A 9 -9.96 7.26 -1.32
C PHE A 9 -9.45 8.67 -1.03
N GLU A 10 -10.32 9.60 -0.65
CA GLU A 10 -9.94 10.99 -0.38
C GLU A 10 -9.09 11.09 0.89
N GLU A 11 -9.48 10.36 1.95
CA GLU A 11 -8.69 10.22 3.18
C GLU A 11 -7.31 9.60 2.90
N ALA A 12 -7.25 8.58 2.04
CA ALA A 12 -5.99 7.97 1.64
C ALA A 12 -5.06 8.98 0.94
N LEU A 13 -5.60 9.86 0.09
CA LEU A 13 -4.81 10.90 -0.58
C LEU A 13 -4.23 11.90 0.42
N GLU A 14 -4.97 12.28 1.47
CA GLU A 14 -4.46 13.13 2.54
C GLU A 14 -3.28 12.46 3.25
N ILE A 15 -3.42 11.19 3.63
CA ILE A 15 -2.34 10.39 4.22
C ILE A 15 -1.10 10.34 3.32
N PHE A 16 -1.28 10.20 2.00
CA PHE A 16 -0.17 10.13 1.06
C PHE A 16 0.56 11.48 0.94
N ASN A 17 -0.18 12.60 0.95
CA ASN A 17 0.40 13.93 0.90
C ASN A 17 1.19 14.26 2.17
N ASP A 18 0.66 13.85 3.33
CA ASP A 18 1.36 14.01 4.62
C ASP A 18 2.64 13.18 4.66
N ALA A 19 2.58 11.93 4.18
CA ALA A 19 3.76 11.05 4.11
C ALA A 19 4.83 11.56 3.13
N GLU A 20 4.43 12.16 2.00
CA GLU A 20 5.37 12.81 1.07
C GLU A 20 6.04 14.02 1.74
N SER A 21 5.25 14.86 2.41
CA SER A 21 5.73 16.09 3.06
C SER A 21 6.71 15.80 4.20
N ASN A 22 6.49 14.70 4.92
CA ASN A 22 7.33 14.27 6.04
C ASN A 22 8.48 13.33 5.62
N GLY A 23 8.59 12.98 4.33
CA GLY A 23 9.63 12.07 3.83
C GLY A 23 9.45 10.60 4.21
N SER A 24 8.31 10.22 4.79
CA SER A 24 8.01 8.85 5.23
C SER A 24 7.50 7.96 4.09
N ARG A 25 7.16 8.54 2.93
CA ARG A 25 6.78 7.80 1.74
C ARG A 25 8.00 7.19 1.07
N TRP A 26 8.01 5.86 0.97
CA TRP A 26 9.09 5.11 0.34
C TRP A 26 8.85 4.88 -1.14
N ARG A 27 9.95 4.78 -1.89
CA ARG A 27 9.93 4.50 -3.33
C ARG A 27 10.18 3.03 -3.57
N VAL A 28 9.38 2.44 -4.46
CA VAL A 28 9.57 1.05 -4.90
C VAL A 28 10.91 0.94 -5.63
N GLY A 29 11.75 0.00 -5.17
CA GLY A 29 13.09 -0.23 -5.74
C GLY A 29 14.23 0.03 -4.74
N ASP A 30 13.97 0.73 -3.65
CA ASP A 30 14.97 0.92 -2.59
C ASP A 30 15.13 -0.36 -1.76
N PHE A 31 16.36 -0.62 -1.29
CA PHE A 31 16.70 -1.84 -0.54
C PHE A 31 15.83 -2.02 0.70
N THR A 32 15.61 -0.95 1.47
CA THR A 32 14.76 -0.93 2.67
C THR A 32 13.32 -1.32 2.33
N THR A 33 12.81 -0.83 1.19
CA THR A 33 11.47 -1.15 0.72
C THR A 33 11.36 -2.62 0.32
N ALA A 34 12.35 -3.18 -0.38
CA ALA A 34 12.36 -4.60 -0.73
C ALA A 34 12.38 -5.50 0.52
N GLN A 35 13.18 -5.16 1.53
CA GLN A 35 13.22 -5.89 2.81
C GLN A 35 11.88 -5.82 3.55
N TRP A 36 11.26 -4.64 3.59
CA TRP A 36 9.96 -4.46 4.26
C TRP A 36 8.85 -5.25 3.58
N LEU A 37 8.82 -5.27 2.24
CA LEU A 37 7.85 -6.06 1.46
C LEU A 37 7.98 -7.55 1.76
N GLN A 38 9.23 -8.06 1.83
CA GLN A 38 9.49 -9.46 2.19
C GLN A 38 9.06 -9.77 3.62
N LYS A 39 9.39 -8.90 4.59
CA LYS A 39 9.01 -9.07 6.00
C LYS A 39 7.49 -9.10 6.18
N ASN A 40 6.76 -8.28 5.43
CA ASN A 40 5.30 -8.20 5.48
C ASN A 40 4.60 -9.24 4.60
N MET A 41 5.35 -10.13 3.94
CA MET A 41 4.83 -11.17 3.05
C MET A 41 3.91 -10.61 1.95
N ILE A 42 4.27 -9.44 1.40
CA ILE A 42 3.53 -8.86 0.27
C ILE A 42 3.85 -9.66 -0.99
N HIS A 43 2.87 -10.43 -1.47
CA HIS A 43 3.02 -11.24 -2.68
C HIS A 43 2.75 -10.41 -3.93
N LEU A 44 3.66 -10.47 -4.90
CA LEU A 44 3.51 -9.83 -6.22
C LEU A 44 2.22 -10.29 -6.95
N ASP A 45 1.81 -11.53 -6.73
CA ASP A 45 0.57 -12.07 -7.33
C ASP A 45 -0.68 -11.32 -6.88
N ASP A 46 -0.74 -10.85 -5.63
CA ASP A 46 -1.85 -10.02 -5.15
C ASP A 46 -1.87 -8.69 -5.90
N ILE A 47 -0.71 -8.04 -6.06
CA ILE A 47 -0.58 -6.78 -6.82
C ILE A 47 -1.04 -6.95 -8.27
N VAL A 48 -0.61 -8.05 -8.92
CA VAL A 48 -1.01 -8.38 -10.30
C VAL A 48 -2.52 -8.65 -10.39
N SER A 49 -3.12 -9.24 -9.37
CA SER A 49 -4.58 -9.45 -9.35
C SER A 49 -5.35 -8.13 -9.31
N TYR A 50 -4.87 -7.13 -8.56
CA TYR A 50 -5.45 -5.79 -8.54
C TYR A 50 -5.24 -5.06 -9.88
N SER A 51 -4.06 -5.17 -10.48
CA SER A 51 -3.75 -4.49 -11.75
C SER A 51 -4.63 -4.96 -12.92
N ARG A 52 -5.16 -6.19 -12.87
CA ARG A 52 -6.11 -6.71 -13.88
C ARG A 52 -7.47 -6.01 -13.82
N HIS A 53 -7.88 -5.52 -12.67
CA HIS A 53 -9.16 -4.84 -12.45
C HIS A 53 -9.01 -3.31 -12.41
N MET A 54 -7.79 -2.82 -12.16
CA MET A 54 -7.43 -1.40 -12.07
C MET A 54 -6.34 -1.10 -13.10
N PRO A 55 -6.70 -0.63 -14.31
CA PRO A 55 -5.74 -0.43 -15.40
C PRO A 55 -4.73 0.70 -15.11
N ASP A 56 -4.98 1.53 -14.10
CA ASP A 56 -4.15 2.64 -13.65
C ASP A 56 -3.68 2.47 -12.19
N VAL A 57 -3.48 1.22 -11.77
CA VAL A 57 -3.04 0.89 -10.42
C VAL A 57 -1.75 1.62 -10.04
N LYS A 58 -1.74 2.17 -8.83
CA LYS A 58 -0.58 2.80 -8.21
C LYS A 58 -0.35 2.20 -6.83
N ILE A 59 0.91 2.19 -6.43
CA ILE A 59 1.37 1.64 -5.15
C ILE A 59 1.96 2.76 -4.32
N VAL A 60 1.62 2.80 -3.04
CA VAL A 60 2.24 3.68 -2.04
C VAL A 60 2.72 2.82 -0.90
N ILE A 61 3.95 3.06 -0.45
CA ILE A 61 4.51 2.43 0.73
C ILE A 61 4.87 3.56 1.68
N ILE A 62 4.30 3.52 2.88
CA ILE A 62 4.68 4.40 3.97
C ILE A 62 5.46 3.52 4.93
N GLY A 63 6.74 3.82 5.13
CA GLY A 63 7.62 2.93 5.89
C GLY A 63 7.83 3.32 7.34
N GLU A 64 7.30 4.46 7.76
CA GLU A 64 7.42 4.97 9.14
C GLU A 64 6.15 5.74 9.55
N GLY A 65 5.82 5.68 10.84
CA GLY A 65 4.72 6.45 11.43
C GLY A 65 3.39 5.69 11.57
N PRO A 66 2.31 6.35 12.01
CA PRO A 66 1.01 5.71 12.29
C PRO A 66 0.32 5.14 11.05
N SER A 67 0.72 5.62 9.87
CA SER A 67 0.24 5.15 8.58
C SER A 67 1.23 4.20 7.90
N GLU A 68 2.22 3.66 8.64
CA GLU A 68 3.16 2.68 8.10
C GLU A 68 2.42 1.44 7.57
N VAL A 69 2.35 1.32 6.24
CA VAL A 69 1.71 0.20 5.56
C VAL A 69 1.91 0.28 4.04
N PHE A 70 1.41 -0.74 3.35
CA PHE A 70 1.35 -0.83 1.90
C PHE A 70 -0.05 -0.50 1.39
N TYR A 71 -0.14 0.35 0.36
CA TYR A 71 -1.40 0.76 -0.27
C TYR A 71 -1.40 0.47 -1.77
N ILE A 72 -2.56 0.11 -2.28
CA ILE A 72 -2.86 -0.02 -3.71
C ILE A 72 -4.05 0.88 -4.02
N TYR A 73 -3.94 1.76 -5.00
CA TYR A 73 -5.04 2.67 -5.34
C TYR A 73 -5.19 2.89 -6.85
N SER A 74 -6.39 3.26 -7.28
CA SER A 74 -6.72 3.65 -8.65
C SER A 74 -7.28 5.08 -8.65
N PRO A 75 -6.56 6.05 -9.21
CA PRO A 75 -7.09 7.40 -9.40
C PRO A 75 -8.36 7.47 -10.25
N LYS A 76 -8.44 6.67 -11.33
CA LYS A 76 -9.60 6.67 -12.25
C LYS A 76 -10.84 6.09 -11.58
N LEU A 77 -10.70 5.01 -10.82
CA LEU A 77 -11.83 4.36 -10.15
C LEU A 77 -12.13 4.96 -8.78
N LYS A 78 -11.26 5.85 -8.27
CA LYS A 78 -11.35 6.44 -6.92
C LYS A 78 -11.45 5.37 -5.83
N THR A 79 -10.62 4.33 -5.94
CA THR A 79 -10.56 3.23 -4.97
C THR A 79 -9.17 3.14 -4.34
N CYS A 80 -9.12 2.79 -3.05
CA CYS A 80 -7.88 2.59 -2.33
C CYS A 80 -8.00 1.38 -1.39
N PHE A 81 -6.97 0.54 -1.40
CA PHE A 81 -6.84 -0.64 -0.57
C PHE A 81 -5.60 -0.49 0.29
N LYS A 82 -5.77 -0.68 1.58
CA LYS A 82 -4.71 -0.73 2.57
C LYS A 82 -4.42 -2.19 2.91
N PHE A 83 -3.15 -2.56 2.92
CA PHE A 83 -2.72 -3.86 3.42
C PHE A 83 -2.99 -3.94 4.93
N GLU A 84 -3.58 -5.04 5.38
CA GLU A 84 -3.82 -5.31 6.79
C GLU A 84 -3.10 -6.61 7.14
N HIS A 85 -2.18 -6.52 8.08
CA HIS A 85 -1.52 -7.70 8.60
C HIS A 85 -2.53 -8.45 9.47
N SER A 86 -3.11 -9.53 8.95
CA SER A 86 -3.77 -10.51 9.80
C SER A 86 -2.69 -11.03 10.75
N MET A 87 -2.79 -10.65 12.03
CA MET A 87 -2.08 -11.34 13.09
C MET A 87 -2.65 -12.75 13.14
N ALA A 88 -2.09 -13.66 12.36
CA ALA A 88 -2.20 -15.08 12.68
C ALA A 88 -1.42 -15.25 13.98
N GLU A 89 -2.17 -15.29 15.10
CA GLU A 89 -1.66 -15.75 16.39
C GLU A 89 -0.90 -17.07 16.15
N ILE A 90 0.35 -17.10 16.64
CA ILE A 90 1.18 -18.32 16.72
C ILE A 90 0.68 -19.14 17.90
#